data_AF-A0A2G2ISX4-F1
#
_entry.id   AF-A0A2G2ISX4-F1
#
_cell.length_a   1.000
_cell.length_b   1.000
_cell.length_c   1.000
_cell.angle_alpha   90.00
_cell.angle_beta   90.00
_cell.angle_gamma   90.00
#
_symmetry.space_group_name_H-M   'P 1'
#
loop_
_entity.id
_entity.type
_entity.pdbx_description
1 polymer ?
#
loop_
_entity_poly.entity_id
_entity_poly.type
_entity_poly.pdbx_seq_one_letter_code
_entity_poly.pdbx_strand_id
1 'polypeptide(L)'
;MPDITTKTFLSNVKKSAKAIKKNDNICHSKALDRAARKHGFDSYHALISRHKSVNNGSNIVNANLGTDGVNDQYAKAQGNRGKQLNPNQKSSLIVVFNDDLKLSNYHYEDGKLITVIENFQTEYLDKGFAEEIGARQVSFKDLKHRYLEVPDYLEAPDGELSEDFLRRCEWGWNWGYTYIEFLRNKDNPWSIEDENQLVIKRIESKIGQNYREFFYLDGKQIDNHIGVEMSRRLDLIDAEPEYHPAIDGY
;
A
#
# COMPACT_ATOMS: atom_id res chain seq x y z
N MET A 1 36.97 -23.22 28.47
CA MET A 1 36.03 -22.07 28.58
C MET A 1 34.70 -22.48 27.95
N PRO A 2 33.54 -22.09 28.50
CA PRO A 2 32.24 -22.44 27.92
C PRO A 2 32.09 -21.80 26.53
N ASP A 3 31.49 -22.53 25.60
CA ASP A 3 31.21 -22.02 24.25
C ASP A 3 30.08 -20.99 24.30
N ILE A 4 30.50 -19.72 24.33
CA ILE A 4 29.61 -18.56 24.41
C ILE A 4 28.99 -18.18 23.05
N THR A 5 29.31 -18.89 21.96
CA THR A 5 28.84 -18.54 20.60
C THR A 5 27.48 -19.11 20.27
N THR A 6 26.99 -20.07 21.07
CA THR A 6 25.69 -20.68 20.85
C THR A 6 24.56 -19.67 21.10
N LYS A 7 23.59 -19.59 20.16
CA LYS A 7 22.45 -18.65 20.20
C LYS A 7 21.65 -18.71 21.52
N THR A 8 21.71 -19.84 22.23
CA THR A 8 20.95 -20.10 23.46
C THR A 8 21.74 -19.82 24.74
N PHE A 9 23.05 -19.58 24.66
CA PHE A 9 23.93 -19.43 25.83
C PHE A 9 23.47 -18.30 26.78
N LEU A 10 23.32 -17.08 26.27
CA LEU A 10 22.86 -15.93 27.07
C LEU A 10 21.45 -16.13 27.65
N SER A 11 20.57 -16.82 26.92
CA SER A 11 19.22 -17.15 27.40
C SER A 11 19.28 -18.09 28.61
N ASN A 12 20.15 -19.09 28.56
CA ASN A 12 20.35 -20.03 29.66
C ASN A 12 20.99 -19.35 30.89
N VAL A 13 21.93 -18.42 30.69
CA VAL A 13 22.49 -17.59 31.77
C VAL A 13 21.41 -16.73 32.43
N LYS A 14 20.54 -16.08 31.64
CA LYS A 14 19.42 -15.28 32.16
C LYS A 14 18.39 -16.12 32.90
N LYS A 15 18.07 -17.32 32.41
CA LYS A 15 17.17 -18.27 33.10
C LYS A 15 17.76 -18.69 34.45
N SER A 16 19.05 -19.01 34.49
CA SER A 16 19.76 -19.35 35.73
C SER A 16 19.76 -18.17 36.73
N ALA A 17 19.94 -16.94 36.25
CA ALA A 17 19.87 -15.74 37.09
C ALA A 17 18.47 -15.51 37.68
N LYS A 18 17.39 -15.89 36.98
CA LYS A 18 16.02 -15.82 37.54
C LYS A 18 15.82 -16.80 38.69
N ALA A 19 16.35 -18.02 38.57
CA ALA A 19 16.32 -19.00 39.66
C ALA A 19 17.13 -18.52 40.88
N ILE A 20 18.35 -18.01 40.65
CA ILE A 20 19.22 -17.46 41.71
C ILE A 20 18.56 -16.26 42.40
N LYS A 21 17.92 -15.36 41.65
CA LYS A 21 17.19 -14.21 42.21
C LYS A 21 16.12 -14.65 43.21
N LYS A 22 15.34 -15.68 42.85
CA LYS A 22 14.24 -16.19 43.67
C LYS A 22 14.75 -16.92 44.91
N ASN A 23 15.79 -17.75 44.75
CA ASN A 23 16.32 -18.57 45.85
C ASN A 23 17.11 -17.75 46.86
N ASP A 24 17.93 -16.81 46.40
CA ASP A 24 18.84 -16.05 47.27
C ASP A 24 18.21 -14.71 47.73
N ASN A 25 16.98 -14.41 47.29
CA ASN A 25 16.27 -13.14 47.49
C ASN A 25 17.12 -11.89 47.22
N ILE A 26 17.90 -11.91 46.13
CA ILE A 26 18.77 -10.80 45.73
C ILE A 26 18.19 -10.05 44.53
N CYS A 27 18.66 -8.82 44.31
CA CYS A 27 18.28 -8.07 43.13
C CYS A 27 18.77 -8.76 41.84
N HIS A 28 18.03 -8.56 40.74
CA HIS A 28 18.25 -9.30 39.51
C HIS A 28 19.64 -9.07 38.89
N SER A 29 20.16 -7.85 39.01
CA SER A 29 21.51 -7.49 38.53
C SER A 29 22.59 -8.30 39.27
N LYS A 30 22.53 -8.40 40.59
CA LYS A 30 23.46 -9.24 41.37
C LYS A 30 23.32 -10.73 41.02
N ALA A 31 22.09 -11.18 40.73
CA ALA A 31 21.86 -12.56 40.29
C ALA A 31 22.46 -12.84 38.90
N LEU A 32 22.43 -11.87 37.97
CA LEU A 32 23.06 -11.98 36.66
C LEU A 32 24.59 -12.05 36.76
N ASP A 33 25.20 -11.23 37.62
CA ASP A 33 26.64 -11.29 37.85
C ASP A 33 27.07 -12.62 38.48
N ARG A 34 26.29 -13.14 39.44
CA ARG A 34 26.53 -14.48 40.00
C ARG A 34 26.41 -15.58 38.94
N ALA A 35 25.40 -15.49 38.07
CA ALA A 35 25.22 -16.44 36.97
C ALA A 35 26.39 -16.37 35.96
N ALA A 36 26.87 -15.17 35.62
CA ALA A 36 28.00 -14.99 34.71
C ALA A 36 29.33 -15.53 35.29
N ARG A 37 29.56 -15.34 36.60
CA ARG A 37 30.74 -15.88 37.31
C ARG A 37 30.81 -17.40 37.29
N LYS A 38 29.66 -18.10 37.32
CA LYS A 38 29.63 -19.56 37.17
C LYS A 38 30.18 -20.03 35.81
N HIS A 39 30.21 -19.16 34.81
CA HIS A 39 30.77 -19.43 33.48
C HIS A 39 32.17 -18.82 33.29
N GLY A 40 32.82 -18.35 34.36
CA GLY A 40 34.19 -17.84 34.32
C GLY A 40 34.31 -16.37 33.89
N PHE A 41 33.24 -15.58 34.00
CA PHE A 41 33.27 -14.14 33.70
C PHE A 41 33.12 -13.31 34.99
N ASP A 42 33.93 -12.27 35.15
CA ASP A 42 33.95 -11.45 36.38
C ASP A 42 32.61 -10.76 36.68
N SER A 43 31.85 -10.45 35.63
CA SER A 43 30.51 -9.86 35.68
C SER A 43 29.69 -10.22 34.44
N TYR A 44 28.38 -9.99 34.51
CA TYR A 44 27.49 -10.17 33.37
C TYR A 44 27.82 -9.19 32.23
N HIS A 45 28.30 -7.98 32.57
CA HIS A 45 28.78 -7.02 31.58
C HIS A 45 30.01 -7.53 30.83
N ALA A 46 30.99 -8.11 31.54
CA ALA A 46 32.18 -8.71 30.92
C ALA A 46 31.80 -9.86 29.97
N LEU A 47 30.83 -10.69 30.36
CA LEU A 47 30.27 -11.73 29.51
C LEU A 47 29.65 -11.16 28.22
N ILE A 48 28.79 -10.13 28.34
CA ILE A 48 28.15 -9.50 27.17
C ILE A 48 29.19 -8.91 26.22
N SER A 49 30.17 -8.18 26.75
CA SER A 49 31.22 -7.56 25.93
C SER A 49 32.03 -8.61 25.16
N ARG A 50 32.39 -9.73 25.81
CA ARG A 50 33.09 -10.82 25.15
C ARG A 50 32.21 -11.50 24.10
N HIS A 51 30.95 -11.79 24.43
CA HIS A 51 29.97 -12.38 23.49
C HIS A 51 29.76 -11.52 22.24
N LYS A 52 29.72 -10.19 22.39
CA LYS A 52 29.63 -9.25 21.26
C LYS A 52 30.90 -9.27 20.41
N SER A 53 32.08 -9.25 21.04
CA SER A 53 33.36 -9.27 20.30
C SER A 53 33.55 -10.55 19.47
N VAL A 54 33.12 -11.70 19.98
CA VAL A 54 33.25 -12.99 19.26
C VAL A 54 32.27 -13.09 18.09
N ASN A 55 31.05 -12.55 18.22
CA ASN A 55 30.09 -12.48 17.11
C ASN A 55 30.45 -11.43 16.04
N ASN A 56 31.41 -10.54 16.30
CA ASN A 56 31.87 -9.54 15.32
C ASN A 56 33.05 -10.04 14.47
N GLY A 57 33.69 -11.15 14.83
CA GLY A 57 34.84 -11.72 14.10
C GLY A 57 34.49 -12.38 12.76
N SER A 58 33.21 -12.53 12.46
CA SER A 58 32.69 -13.28 11.31
C SER A 58 32.19 -12.41 10.15
N ASN A 59 32.29 -11.08 10.23
CA ASN A 59 31.81 -10.18 9.18
C ASN A 59 32.89 -9.90 8.12
N ILE A 60 33.23 -10.92 7.32
CA ILE A 60 33.83 -10.76 5.99
C ILE A 60 32.69 -10.71 4.96
N VAL A 61 32.73 -9.71 4.09
CA VAL A 61 31.76 -9.40 3.04
C VAL A 61 31.64 -10.53 2.01
N ASN A 62 30.43 -11.00 1.67
CA ASN A 62 30.07 -11.28 0.26
C ASN A 62 28.56 -11.40 0.00
N ALA A 63 28.24 -11.19 -1.27
CA ALA A 63 27.00 -10.99 -1.99
C ALA A 63 26.04 -12.20 -2.10
N ASN A 64 24.76 -11.85 -2.23
CA ASN A 64 23.58 -12.65 -2.58
C ASN A 64 22.84 -13.45 -1.47
N LEU A 65 21.58 -13.03 -1.31
CA LEU A 65 20.33 -13.79 -1.06
C LEU A 65 20.17 -14.58 0.25
N GLY A 66 19.37 -14.02 1.18
CA GLY A 66 18.77 -14.72 2.34
C GLY A 66 19.00 -14.00 3.69
N THR A 67 17.92 -13.62 4.38
CA THR A 67 17.83 -12.77 5.59
C THR A 67 18.51 -13.39 6.84
N ASP A 68 18.92 -12.70 7.93
CA ASP A 68 18.16 -11.90 8.91
C ASP A 68 19.13 -11.01 9.72
N GLY A 69 19.00 -9.68 9.66
CA GLY A 69 19.93 -8.82 10.42
C GLY A 69 19.72 -7.33 10.22
N VAL A 70 18.49 -6.87 10.38
CA VAL A 70 18.18 -5.45 10.28
C VAL A 70 18.69 -4.75 11.56
N ASN A 71 19.81 -4.02 11.47
CA ASN A 71 20.42 -3.20 12.53
C ASN A 71 19.34 -2.40 13.30
N ASP A 72 19.27 -2.48 14.63
CA ASP A 72 18.25 -1.81 15.47
C ASP A 72 18.11 -0.29 15.21
N GLN A 73 19.19 0.38 14.82
CA GLN A 73 19.17 1.80 14.46
C GLN A 73 18.62 2.01 13.04
N TYR A 74 18.87 1.08 12.13
CA TYR A 74 18.17 0.97 10.84
C TYR A 74 16.71 0.52 11.03
N ALA A 75 16.38 -0.34 11.99
CA ALA A 75 15.02 -0.78 12.30
C ALA A 75 14.19 0.31 13.00
N LYS A 76 14.81 1.20 13.79
CA LYS A 76 14.16 2.42 14.31
C LYS A 76 14.05 3.52 13.25
N ALA A 77 15.07 3.70 12.41
CA ALA A 77 14.99 4.61 11.28
C ALA A 77 13.94 4.14 10.25
N GLN A 78 13.85 2.83 9.97
CA GLN A 78 12.83 2.17 9.15
C GLN A 78 11.49 2.01 9.87
N GLY A 79 11.45 1.97 11.20
CA GLY A 79 10.21 1.91 11.98
C GLY A 79 9.55 3.28 12.10
N ASN A 80 10.34 4.36 12.19
CA ASN A 80 9.85 5.73 12.08
C ASN A 80 9.58 6.13 10.62
N ARG A 81 10.44 5.73 9.66
CA ARG A 81 10.07 5.79 8.22
C ARG A 81 8.84 4.95 7.93
N GLY A 82 8.71 3.78 8.54
CA GLY A 82 7.60 2.83 8.36
C GLY A 82 6.31 3.28 9.06
N LYS A 83 6.39 4.13 10.08
CA LYS A 83 5.24 4.91 10.59
C LYS A 83 4.88 6.04 9.64
N GLN A 84 5.86 6.77 9.12
CA GLN A 84 5.67 7.85 8.15
C GLN A 84 5.20 7.34 6.76
N LEU A 85 5.53 6.08 6.44
CA LEU A 85 5.15 5.32 5.24
C LEU A 85 4.05 4.28 5.55
N ASN A 86 3.48 4.27 6.77
CA ASN A 86 2.41 3.35 7.10
C ASN A 86 1.17 3.79 6.29
N PRO A 87 0.66 2.98 5.35
CA PRO A 87 -0.60 3.29 4.66
C PRO A 87 -1.74 3.46 5.67
N ASN A 88 -1.59 2.89 6.87
CA ASN A 88 -2.57 2.98 7.95
C ASN A 88 -2.65 4.32 8.69
N GLN A 89 -1.88 5.35 8.33
CA GLN A 89 -1.99 6.70 8.93
C GLN A 89 -2.69 7.73 8.04
N LYS A 90 -2.95 7.41 6.78
CA LYS A 90 -3.63 8.31 5.86
C LYS A 90 -4.88 7.65 5.28
N SER A 91 -5.95 8.44 5.12
CA SER A 91 -7.10 8.02 4.31
C SER A 91 -6.74 8.23 2.84
N SER A 92 -7.03 7.22 2.04
CA SER A 92 -6.56 7.06 0.68
C SER A 92 -7.73 7.09 -0.28
N LEU A 93 -7.66 7.97 -1.27
CA LEU A 93 -8.58 8.00 -2.41
C LEU A 93 -7.77 7.74 -3.68
N ILE A 94 -8.02 6.62 -4.35
CA ILE A 94 -7.37 6.26 -5.61
C ILE A 94 -8.37 6.47 -6.75
N VAL A 95 -7.96 7.28 -7.72
CA VAL A 95 -8.70 7.51 -8.96
C VAL A 95 -8.08 6.67 -10.07
N VAL A 96 -8.92 6.01 -10.85
CA VAL A 96 -8.54 5.01 -11.84
C VAL A 96 -8.75 5.55 -13.25
N PHE A 97 -7.78 5.31 -14.12
CA PHE A 97 -7.75 5.73 -15.52
C PHE A 97 -7.42 4.52 -16.39
N ASN A 98 -7.89 4.50 -17.64
CA ASN A 98 -7.32 3.59 -18.64
C ASN A 98 -5.85 3.97 -18.90
N ASP A 99 -4.95 3.00 -19.03
CA ASP A 99 -3.52 3.21 -19.26
C ASP A 99 -3.24 3.72 -20.69
N ASP A 100 -4.10 3.32 -21.63
CA ASP A 100 -4.09 3.75 -23.02
C ASP A 100 -4.88 5.04 -23.28
N LEU A 101 -5.41 5.68 -22.22
CA LEU A 101 -6.30 6.84 -22.31
C LEU A 101 -5.77 7.90 -23.27
N LYS A 102 -6.63 8.28 -24.21
CA LYS A 102 -6.43 9.37 -25.15
C LYS A 102 -7.41 10.50 -24.86
N LEU A 103 -6.90 11.71 -24.71
CA LEU A 103 -7.68 12.92 -24.49
C LEU A 103 -7.82 13.68 -25.81
N SER A 104 -9.03 14.13 -26.12
CA SER A 104 -9.29 15.01 -27.27
C SER A 104 -9.28 16.45 -26.79
N ASN A 105 -8.28 17.21 -27.23
CA ASN A 105 -8.19 18.65 -27.01
C ASN A 105 -8.59 19.40 -28.28
N TYR A 106 -9.15 20.59 -28.09
CA TYR A 106 -9.65 21.42 -29.17
C TYR A 106 -9.08 22.82 -29.05
N HIS A 107 -8.55 23.33 -30.16
CA HIS A 107 -8.11 24.72 -30.25
C HIS A 107 -8.41 25.28 -31.63
N TYR A 108 -8.45 26.60 -31.74
CA TYR A 108 -8.66 27.28 -33.01
C TYR A 108 -7.33 27.76 -33.57
N GLU A 109 -7.02 27.39 -34.82
CA GLU A 109 -5.94 27.98 -35.61
C GLU A 109 -6.54 28.56 -36.89
N ASP A 110 -6.28 29.83 -37.17
CA ASP A 110 -6.77 30.55 -38.36
C ASP A 110 -8.28 30.38 -38.62
N GLY A 111 -9.08 30.37 -37.54
CA GLY A 111 -10.54 30.23 -37.61
C GLY A 111 -11.05 28.80 -37.85
N LYS A 112 -10.17 27.79 -37.90
CA LYS A 112 -10.53 26.38 -37.99
C LYS A 112 -10.40 25.71 -36.62
N LEU A 113 -11.39 24.91 -36.26
CA LEU A 113 -11.31 24.04 -35.09
C LEU A 113 -10.38 22.88 -35.42
N ILE A 114 -9.28 22.78 -34.67
CA ILE A 114 -8.35 21.66 -34.73
C ILE A 114 -8.60 20.78 -33.52
N THR A 115 -8.69 19.47 -33.78
CA THR A 115 -8.75 18.45 -32.74
C THR A 115 -7.39 17.78 -32.64
N VAL A 116 -6.81 17.76 -31.45
CA VAL A 116 -5.57 17.05 -31.15
C VAL A 116 -5.90 15.88 -30.21
N ILE A 117 -5.43 14.69 -30.56
CA ILE A 117 -5.56 13.51 -29.72
C ILE A 117 -4.23 13.29 -29.02
N GLU A 118 -4.25 13.40 -27.70
CA GLU A 118 -3.07 13.34 -26.86
C GLU A 118 -3.11 12.12 -25.95
N ASN A 119 -1.94 11.52 -25.67
CA ASN A 119 -1.88 10.41 -24.73
C ASN A 119 -1.78 10.93 -23.29
N PHE A 120 -2.66 10.45 -22.41
CA PHE A 120 -2.70 10.92 -21.03
C PHE A 120 -1.39 10.64 -20.27
N GLN A 121 -0.77 9.48 -20.50
CA GLN A 121 0.50 9.16 -19.84
C GLN A 121 1.60 10.16 -20.22
N THR A 122 1.84 10.38 -21.51
CA THR A 122 2.97 11.23 -21.96
C THR A 122 2.71 12.72 -21.80
N GLU A 123 1.47 13.18 -22.06
CA GLU A 123 1.17 14.61 -22.10
C GLU A 123 0.77 15.19 -20.74
N TYR A 124 0.36 14.34 -19.78
CA TYR A 124 -0.10 14.78 -18.47
C TYR A 124 0.71 14.14 -17.35
N LEU A 125 0.69 12.81 -17.22
CA LEU A 125 1.28 12.14 -16.06
C LEU A 125 2.81 12.28 -16.02
N ASP A 126 3.50 12.02 -17.14
CA ASP A 126 4.96 12.15 -17.24
C ASP A 126 5.42 13.61 -17.07
N LYS A 127 4.50 14.57 -17.25
CA LYS A 127 4.73 16.01 -17.04
C LYS A 127 4.31 16.50 -15.64
N GLY A 128 3.97 15.59 -14.73
CA GLY A 128 3.72 15.90 -13.33
C GLY A 128 2.28 16.32 -13.00
N PHE A 129 1.31 15.95 -13.84
CA PHE A 129 -0.11 16.25 -13.59
C PHE A 129 -0.58 15.79 -12.21
N ALA A 130 -0.17 14.59 -11.77
CA ALA A 130 -0.58 14.04 -10.48
C ALA A 130 -0.12 14.95 -9.31
N GLU A 131 1.13 15.39 -9.33
CA GLU A 131 1.68 16.29 -8.31
C GLU A 131 1.02 17.68 -8.38
N GLU A 132 0.76 18.19 -9.59
CA GLU A 132 0.09 19.49 -9.81
C GLU A 132 -1.28 19.55 -9.12
N ILE A 133 -2.06 18.47 -9.23
CA ILE A 133 -3.38 18.37 -8.58
C ILE A 133 -3.29 17.98 -7.11
N GLY A 134 -2.08 17.81 -6.55
CA GLY A 134 -1.85 17.41 -5.16
C GLY A 134 -2.14 15.94 -4.88
N ALA A 135 -2.09 15.11 -5.92
CA ALA A 135 -2.07 13.66 -5.84
C ALA A 135 -0.64 13.12 -5.99
N ARG A 136 -0.51 11.80 -6.06
CA ARG A 136 0.71 11.12 -6.52
C ARG A 136 0.34 9.99 -7.46
N GLN A 137 1.20 9.67 -8.42
CA GLN A 137 1.05 8.44 -9.19
C GLN A 137 1.31 7.22 -8.29
N VAL A 138 0.48 6.19 -8.41
CA VAL A 138 0.64 4.95 -7.64
C VAL A 138 1.37 3.93 -8.50
N SER A 139 2.52 3.47 -8.01
CA SER A 139 3.25 2.41 -8.70
C SER A 139 2.54 1.06 -8.53
N PHE A 140 2.72 0.17 -9.50
CA PHE A 140 2.22 -1.21 -9.40
C PHE A 140 2.70 -1.93 -8.13
N LYS A 141 3.94 -1.65 -7.70
CA LYS A 141 4.49 -2.18 -6.45
C LYS A 141 3.69 -1.68 -5.24
N ASP A 142 3.32 -0.41 -5.21
CA ASP A 142 2.54 0.15 -4.11
C ASP A 142 1.11 -0.41 -4.11
N LEU A 143 0.49 -0.58 -5.30
CA LEU A 143 -0.83 -1.19 -5.45
C LEU A 143 -0.88 -2.62 -4.89
N LYS A 144 0.14 -3.44 -5.16
CA LYS A 144 0.23 -4.81 -4.61
C LYS A 144 0.20 -4.85 -3.08
N HIS A 145 0.66 -3.79 -2.42
CA HIS A 145 0.66 -3.69 -0.96
C HIS A 145 -0.62 -3.06 -0.38
N ARG A 146 -1.57 -2.63 -1.23
CA ARG A 146 -2.78 -1.89 -0.85
C ARG A 146 -4.00 -2.76 -0.56
N TYR A 147 -3.98 -4.05 -0.93
CA TYR A 147 -5.14 -4.95 -0.85
C TYR A 147 -6.42 -4.29 -1.37
N LEU A 148 -6.41 -3.87 -2.64
CA LEU A 148 -7.58 -3.29 -3.27
C LEU A 148 -8.64 -4.38 -3.47
N GLU A 149 -9.89 -4.01 -3.17
CA GLU A 149 -11.05 -4.82 -3.48
C GLU A 149 -11.15 -5.06 -4.98
N VAL A 150 -11.69 -6.21 -5.33
CA VAL A 150 -11.82 -6.67 -6.71
C VAL A 150 -13.17 -6.23 -7.23
N PRO A 151 -13.29 -5.69 -8.48
CA PRO A 151 -14.59 -5.34 -9.01
C PRO A 151 -15.55 -6.54 -9.03
N ASP A 152 -16.77 -6.34 -8.52
CA ASP A 152 -17.82 -7.36 -8.31
C ASP A 152 -18.13 -8.24 -9.53
N TYR A 153 -17.96 -7.73 -10.76
CA TYR A 153 -18.20 -8.49 -12.00
C TYR A 153 -17.20 -9.63 -12.25
N LEU A 154 -16.22 -9.81 -11.37
CA LEU A 154 -15.21 -10.87 -11.41
C LEU A 154 -15.21 -11.75 -10.16
N GLU A 155 -16.19 -11.57 -9.27
CA GLU A 155 -16.50 -12.56 -8.25
C GLU A 155 -16.98 -13.85 -8.94
N ALA A 156 -16.32 -14.97 -8.64
CA ALA A 156 -16.87 -16.26 -9.03
C ALA A 156 -18.20 -16.47 -8.26
N PRO A 157 -19.15 -17.27 -8.79
CA PRO A 157 -20.46 -17.48 -8.17
C PRO A 157 -20.44 -18.01 -6.73
N ASP A 158 -19.29 -18.48 -6.25
CA ASP A 158 -19.02 -19.02 -4.92
C ASP A 158 -18.37 -18.01 -3.95
N GLY A 159 -18.16 -16.76 -4.38
CA GLY A 159 -17.58 -15.70 -3.54
C GLY A 159 -16.08 -15.90 -3.25
N GLU A 160 -15.42 -16.86 -3.92
CA GLU A 160 -13.97 -16.94 -3.92
C GLU A 160 -13.38 -16.10 -5.06
N LEU A 161 -12.29 -15.39 -4.77
CA LEU A 161 -11.44 -14.84 -5.81
C LEU A 161 -10.99 -16.00 -6.69
N SER A 162 -11.38 -16.02 -7.96
CA SER A 162 -10.86 -17.06 -8.86
C SER A 162 -9.32 -17.04 -8.75
N GLU A 163 -8.67 -18.20 -8.56
CA GLU A 163 -7.19 -18.30 -8.58
C GLU A 163 -6.61 -17.63 -9.84
N ASP A 164 -7.40 -17.57 -10.91
CA ASP A 164 -7.13 -16.90 -12.18
C ASP A 164 -7.03 -15.36 -12.05
N PHE A 165 -7.79 -14.76 -11.14
CA PHE A 165 -7.78 -13.32 -10.83
C PHE A 165 -6.48 -12.88 -10.15
N LEU A 166 -6.10 -13.56 -9.06
CA LEU A 166 -4.86 -13.29 -8.34
C LEU A 166 -3.66 -13.61 -9.24
N ARG A 167 -3.74 -14.65 -10.08
CA ARG A 167 -2.75 -14.92 -11.13
C ARG A 167 -2.62 -13.78 -12.15
N ARG A 168 -3.70 -13.18 -12.66
CA ARG A 168 -3.57 -12.06 -13.62
C ARG A 168 -2.81 -10.87 -13.02
N CYS A 169 -3.08 -10.54 -11.76
CA CYS A 169 -2.35 -9.50 -11.02
C CYS A 169 -0.91 -9.92 -10.62
N GLU A 170 -0.66 -11.20 -10.32
CA GLU A 170 0.69 -11.71 -10.00
C GLU A 170 1.61 -11.76 -11.22
N TRP A 171 1.07 -12.12 -12.39
CA TRP A 171 1.80 -12.28 -13.65
C TRP A 171 2.00 -10.97 -14.44
N GLY A 172 1.67 -9.82 -13.83
CA GLY A 172 1.98 -8.51 -14.41
C GLY A 172 1.00 -8.04 -15.47
N TRP A 173 -0.20 -8.62 -15.55
CA TRP A 173 -1.30 -8.02 -16.29
C TRP A 173 -1.84 -6.88 -15.43
N ASN A 174 -1.19 -5.72 -15.54
CA ASN A 174 -1.81 -4.46 -15.17
C ASN A 174 -3.12 -4.36 -15.95
N TRP A 175 -4.20 -3.94 -15.32
CA TRP A 175 -5.56 -4.01 -15.85
C TRP A 175 -5.85 -3.06 -17.02
N GLY A 176 -4.83 -2.69 -17.78
CA GLY A 176 -4.91 -1.55 -18.67
C GLY A 176 -5.21 -0.29 -17.88
N TYR A 177 -4.75 -0.17 -16.63
CA TYR A 177 -5.11 0.95 -15.75
C TYR A 177 -3.90 1.68 -15.18
N THR A 178 -4.09 2.99 -15.05
CA THR A 178 -3.19 3.90 -14.35
C THR A 178 -3.91 4.52 -13.16
N TYR A 179 -3.17 4.70 -12.07
CA TYR A 179 -3.73 5.06 -10.77
C TYR A 179 -3.03 6.29 -10.23
N ILE A 180 -3.81 7.26 -9.76
CA ILE A 180 -3.33 8.38 -8.95
C ILE A 180 -4.04 8.36 -7.61
N GLU A 181 -3.38 8.92 -6.60
CA GLU A 181 -3.84 8.83 -5.23
C GLU A 181 -3.76 10.16 -4.50
N PHE A 182 -4.86 10.51 -3.85
CA PHE A 182 -4.92 11.55 -2.84
C PHE A 182 -4.80 10.94 -1.46
N LEU A 183 -3.96 11.57 -0.63
CA LEU A 183 -3.75 11.16 0.74
C LEU A 183 -4.15 12.27 1.70
N ARG A 184 -5.03 11.95 2.66
CA ARG A 184 -5.46 12.83 3.74
C ARG A 184 -5.12 12.21 5.08
N ASN A 185 -5.07 12.99 6.16
CA ASN A 185 -4.91 12.41 7.50
C ASN A 185 -6.13 11.55 7.86
N LYS A 186 -5.95 10.35 8.45
CA LYS A 186 -7.06 9.49 8.89
C LYS A 186 -7.95 10.10 9.97
N ASP A 187 -7.46 11.09 10.71
CA ASP A 187 -8.29 11.83 11.68
C ASP A 187 -9.36 12.70 10.98
N ASN A 188 -9.27 12.82 9.65
CA ASN A 188 -10.22 13.51 8.79
C ASN A 188 -10.35 12.72 7.48
N PRO A 189 -10.98 11.53 7.52
CA PRO A 189 -11.04 10.63 6.38
C PRO A 189 -11.88 11.25 5.26
N TRP A 190 -11.78 10.70 4.05
CA TRP A 190 -12.66 11.11 2.96
C TRP A 190 -14.10 10.69 3.25
N SER A 191 -15.03 11.56 2.90
CA SER A 191 -16.45 11.24 2.78
C SER A 191 -16.79 11.09 1.30
N ILE A 192 -17.88 10.37 1.00
CA ILE A 192 -18.34 10.17 -0.38
C ILE A 192 -18.62 11.49 -1.11
N GLU A 193 -19.04 12.52 -0.39
CA GLU A 193 -19.24 13.85 -0.96
C GLU A 193 -17.90 14.57 -1.19
N ASP A 194 -16.99 14.51 -0.21
CA ASP A 194 -15.69 15.20 -0.25
C ASP A 194 -14.84 14.74 -1.45
N GLU A 195 -14.82 13.43 -1.72
CA GLU A 195 -14.03 12.85 -2.82
C GLU A 195 -14.58 13.23 -4.20
N ASN A 196 -15.90 13.20 -4.40
CA ASN A 196 -16.51 13.59 -5.66
C ASN A 196 -16.24 15.08 -5.94
N GLN A 197 -16.44 15.95 -4.95
CA GLN A 197 -16.14 17.37 -5.09
C GLN A 197 -14.64 17.61 -5.37
N LEU A 198 -13.75 16.85 -4.73
CA LEU A 198 -12.31 16.96 -4.98
C LEU A 198 -11.97 16.56 -6.42
N VAL A 199 -12.46 15.41 -6.88
CA VAL A 199 -12.16 14.87 -8.21
C VAL A 199 -12.73 15.78 -9.30
N ILE A 200 -13.99 16.23 -9.15
CA ILE A 200 -14.61 17.20 -10.06
C ILE A 200 -13.75 18.47 -10.13
N LYS A 201 -13.38 19.02 -8.97
CA LYS A 201 -12.61 20.26 -8.90
C LYS A 201 -11.21 20.14 -9.46
N ARG A 202 -10.51 19.03 -9.23
CA ARG A 202 -9.07 18.91 -9.49
C ARG A 202 -8.72 18.13 -10.76
N ILE A 203 -9.57 17.21 -11.18
CA ILE A 203 -9.34 16.34 -12.33
C ILE A 203 -10.31 16.73 -13.44
N GLU A 204 -11.61 16.67 -13.20
CA GLU A 204 -12.61 16.91 -14.25
C GLU A 204 -12.52 18.32 -14.83
N SER A 205 -12.25 19.33 -13.99
CA SER A 205 -12.02 20.70 -14.47
C SER A 205 -10.84 20.85 -15.45
N LYS A 206 -9.92 19.88 -15.48
CA LYS A 206 -8.72 19.90 -16.34
C LYS A 206 -8.85 18.98 -17.55
N ILE A 207 -9.45 17.81 -17.39
CA ILE A 207 -9.47 16.76 -18.41
C ILE A 207 -10.87 16.19 -18.68
N GLY A 208 -11.92 16.75 -18.08
CA GLY A 208 -13.28 16.22 -18.15
C GLY A 208 -13.45 14.89 -17.41
N GLN A 209 -14.56 14.20 -17.66
CA GLN A 209 -14.93 12.92 -17.05
C GLN A 209 -14.14 11.72 -17.64
N ASN A 210 -12.85 11.93 -17.96
CA ASN A 210 -11.96 10.92 -18.55
C ASN A 210 -11.25 10.09 -17.48
N TYR A 211 -12.02 9.49 -16.58
CA TYR A 211 -11.60 8.55 -15.54
C TYR A 211 -12.71 7.52 -15.34
N ARG A 212 -12.40 6.40 -14.67
CA ARG A 212 -13.37 5.32 -14.45
C ARG A 212 -14.51 5.78 -13.55
N GLU A 213 -15.64 5.11 -13.70
CA GLU A 213 -16.91 5.24 -12.98
C GLU A 213 -16.85 4.85 -11.49
N PHE A 214 -15.69 4.41 -11.01
CA PHE A 214 -15.45 4.00 -9.62
C PHE A 214 -14.13 4.58 -9.09
N PHE A 215 -14.03 4.64 -7.77
CA PHE A 215 -12.79 4.94 -7.04
C PHE A 215 -12.45 3.79 -6.09
N TYR A 216 -11.22 3.79 -5.57
CA TYR A 216 -10.91 3.07 -4.34
C TYR A 216 -10.79 4.03 -3.16
N LEU A 217 -11.69 3.90 -2.21
CA LEU A 217 -11.65 4.61 -0.94
C LEU A 217 -11.14 3.67 0.15
N ASP A 218 -9.96 3.96 0.69
CA ASP A 218 -9.32 3.16 1.73
C ASP A 218 -9.24 1.66 1.38
N GLY A 219 -9.07 1.36 0.09
CA GLY A 219 -8.97 0.01 -0.46
C GLY A 219 -10.28 -0.59 -0.94
N LYS A 220 -11.43 0.02 -0.60
CA LYS A 220 -12.75 -0.44 -1.02
C LYS A 220 -13.18 0.21 -2.31
N GLN A 221 -13.76 -0.58 -3.21
CA GLN A 221 -14.31 -0.03 -4.44
C GLN A 221 -15.64 0.65 -4.15
N ILE A 222 -15.83 1.85 -4.68
CA ILE A 222 -17.09 2.59 -4.58
C ILE A 222 -17.40 3.29 -5.91
N ASP A 223 -18.68 3.37 -6.24
CA ASP A 223 -19.14 4.16 -7.38
C ASP A 223 -18.88 5.65 -7.12
N ASN A 224 -18.36 6.34 -8.12
CA ASN A 224 -18.26 7.79 -8.09
C ASN A 224 -19.50 8.43 -8.72
N HIS A 225 -19.52 9.77 -8.81
CA HIS A 225 -20.65 10.49 -9.42
C HIS A 225 -20.94 10.07 -10.88
N ILE A 226 -19.96 9.63 -11.66
CA ILE A 226 -20.18 9.08 -13.01
C ILE A 226 -20.92 7.75 -12.90
N GLY A 227 -20.46 6.84 -12.03
CA GLY A 227 -21.10 5.55 -11.78
C GLY A 227 -22.53 5.71 -11.27
N VAL A 228 -22.75 6.59 -10.29
CA VAL A 228 -24.07 6.90 -9.74
C VAL A 228 -25.00 7.48 -10.80
N GLU A 229 -24.51 8.38 -11.65
CA GLU A 229 -25.30 8.93 -12.77
C GLU A 229 -25.65 7.84 -13.79
N MET A 230 -24.70 6.97 -14.12
CA MET A 230 -24.92 5.86 -15.06
C MET A 230 -25.97 4.89 -14.55
N SER A 231 -25.88 4.46 -13.29
CA SER A 231 -26.88 3.58 -12.65
C SER A 231 -28.27 4.22 -12.66
N ARG A 232 -28.36 5.52 -12.33
CA ARG A 232 -29.63 6.25 -12.40
C ARG A 232 -30.21 6.31 -13.81
N ARG A 233 -29.37 6.47 -14.84
CA ARG A 233 -29.82 6.46 -16.25
C ARG A 233 -30.34 5.08 -16.64
N LEU A 234 -29.68 4.01 -16.22
CA LEU A 234 -30.13 2.64 -16.48
C LEU A 234 -31.48 2.36 -15.81
N ASP A 235 -31.66 2.77 -14.55
CA ASP A 235 -32.94 2.63 -13.85
C ASP A 235 -34.09 3.35 -14.58
N LEU A 236 -33.81 4.50 -15.21
CA LEU A 236 -34.80 5.24 -16.01
C LEU A 236 -35.14 4.53 -17.33
N ILE A 237 -34.14 3.91 -17.97
CA ILE A 237 -34.33 3.14 -19.21
C ILE A 237 -35.15 1.87 -18.91
N ASP A 238 -34.86 1.18 -17.81
CA ASP A 238 -35.57 -0.03 -17.40
C ASP A 238 -36.99 0.27 -16.90
N ALA A 239 -37.25 1.49 -16.40
CA ALA A 239 -38.57 1.95 -16.02
C ALA A 239 -39.51 2.27 -17.21
N GLU A 240 -39.00 2.32 -18.45
CA GLU A 240 -39.80 2.52 -19.66
C GLU A 240 -39.74 1.31 -20.62
N PRO A 241 -40.65 0.33 -20.48
CA PRO A 241 -41.18 -0.33 -21.65
C PRO A 241 -42.34 0.53 -22.15
N GLU A 242 -42.07 1.61 -22.90
CA GLU A 242 -43.10 2.14 -23.79
C GLU A 242 -43.35 1.07 -24.86
N TYR A 243 -44.24 0.14 -24.55
CA TYR A 243 -44.94 -0.65 -25.54
C TYR A 243 -45.67 0.33 -26.45
N HIS A 244 -45.04 0.66 -27.57
CA HIS A 244 -45.73 1.18 -28.73
C HIS A 244 -46.41 -0.02 -29.38
N PRO A 245 -47.74 -0.20 -29.27
CA PRO A 245 -48.41 -1.12 -30.17
C PRO A 245 -48.07 -0.64 -31.58
N ALA A 246 -47.36 -1.48 -32.33
CA ALA A 246 -47.33 -1.34 -33.77
C ALA A 246 -48.78 -1.14 -34.21
N ILE A 247 -49.00 -0.11 -35.03
CA ILE A 247 -50.24 0.05 -35.77
C ILE A 247 -50.36 -1.22 -36.61
N ASP A 248 -51.10 -2.20 -36.08
CA ASP A 248 -51.51 -3.40 -36.80
C ASP A 248 -52.63 -2.96 -37.74
N GLY A 249 -52.22 -2.22 -38.76
CA GLY A 249 -53.01 -1.95 -39.93
C GLY A 249 -52.46 -2.82 -41.05
N TYR A 250 -53.05 -4.00 -41.24
CA TYR A 250 -53.60 -4.48 -42.51
C TYR A 250 -54.52 -5.68 -42.28
#